data_AF-A0A7C4T744-F1
#
_entry.id   AF-A0A7C4T744-F1
#
_cell.length_a   1.000
_cell.length_b   1.000
_cell.length_c   1.000
_cell.angle_alpha   90.00
_cell.angle_beta   90.00
_cell.angle_gamma   90.00
#
_symmetry.space_group_name_H-M   'P 1'
#
loop_
_entity.id
_entity.type
_entity.pdbx_description
1 polymer ?
#
loop_
_entity_poly.entity_id
_entity_poly.type
_entity_poly.pdbx_seq_one_letter_code
_entity_poly.pdbx_strand_id
1 'polypeptide(L)'
;MRPQKSNPICVEAHLGTVVAEVQSFGISSSYQGILKREGGAGPAEGIYLHMGHRAVSVPSSRPFKTPYELRPYEDQLYLSKKDGLLLPVRVVERPKFYQMSTDDGIPYWKIALLHGENCLASTVFQMCANWSAEKRCKFCGIELSLRKGLTIPQKTPDQLAQVARDASKLDDVTHVVLTTGTQVHTKEEILHLSRCVSAIKGVVKLPIHVQCEPVERALLEVLKEAGADTIGIHVESFDEKVLRRMAPSKASIGLSTFERSWKEAVEIFGPNQVSSFIILGLGEKPTSVYRAVNLLGSMGVFPYLVPFRPIPGSILEAWPLPDAQYCIEMYRMSAEILSKKGLSSSQSLAGCVRCGACSGMKDFEEPKTDLTCRLTCDGKELQEAFKIREEVFVREQCMFKDTDRDDYDGQAHHLIVKQNGRIVGTVRIFEKDPGQRLWMGGRLAVLKEYRNMGVGELLVKEAVKEAKLRGARRFLAYIQIQNVAFFESLGWKRVGTPFIHRDRPHQLMEASL
;
A
#
# COMPACT_ATOMS: atom_id res chain seq x y z
N MET A 1 45.45 -9.98 -3.32
CA MET A 1 44.39 -9.35 -4.13
C MET A 1 43.12 -9.32 -3.29
N ARG A 2 42.67 -8.12 -2.87
CA ARG A 2 41.41 -7.95 -2.15
C ARG A 2 40.25 -8.08 -3.17
N PRO A 3 39.16 -8.80 -2.85
CA PRO A 3 38.03 -8.89 -3.76
C PRO A 3 37.37 -7.50 -3.90
N GLN A 4 37.12 -7.12 -5.15
CA GLN A 4 36.44 -5.90 -5.57
C GLN A 4 35.07 -5.82 -4.90
N LYS A 5 34.83 -4.74 -4.14
CA LYS A 5 33.49 -4.37 -3.66
C LYS A 5 32.65 -3.98 -4.88
N SER A 6 31.76 -4.87 -5.31
CA SER A 6 30.71 -4.53 -6.28
C SER A 6 29.69 -3.63 -5.59
N ASN A 7 29.63 -2.36 -6.00
CA ASN A 7 28.55 -1.46 -5.61
C ASN A 7 27.19 -2.06 -6.03
N PRO A 8 26.14 -1.97 -5.19
CA PRO A 8 24.78 -2.28 -5.60
C PRO A 8 24.39 -1.44 -6.81
N ILE A 9 24.07 -2.10 -7.91
CA ILE A 9 23.47 -1.44 -9.07
C ILE A 9 22.01 -1.18 -8.69
N CYS A 10 21.68 0.07 -8.37
CA CYS A 10 20.29 0.51 -8.21
C CYS A 10 19.59 0.44 -9.56
N VAL A 11 18.95 -0.69 -9.85
CA VAL A 11 17.93 -0.78 -10.89
C VAL A 11 16.68 -0.13 -10.29
N GLU A 12 16.22 1.00 -10.86
CA GLU A 12 14.91 1.60 -10.57
C GLU A 12 13.79 0.64 -11.02
N ALA A 13 13.61 -0.47 -10.31
CA ALA A 13 12.41 -1.27 -10.43
C ALA A 13 11.28 -0.52 -9.73
N HIS A 14 10.20 -0.21 -10.46
CA HIS A 14 8.99 0.33 -9.87
C HIS A 14 8.52 -0.62 -8.75
N LEU A 15 8.41 -0.13 -7.51
CA LEU A 15 8.11 -0.93 -6.31
C LEU A 15 6.93 -1.89 -6.53
N GLY A 16 5.87 -1.45 -7.23
CA GLY A 16 4.72 -2.28 -7.56
C GLY A 16 5.04 -3.51 -8.42
N THR A 17 5.98 -3.39 -9.37
CA THR A 17 6.47 -4.53 -10.17
C THR A 17 7.18 -5.54 -9.27
N VAL A 18 8.07 -5.07 -8.39
CA VAL A 18 8.79 -5.96 -7.45
C VAL A 18 7.81 -6.65 -6.52
N VAL A 19 6.82 -5.93 -5.98
CA VAL A 19 5.78 -6.49 -5.12
C VAL A 19 4.98 -7.58 -5.84
N ALA A 20 4.53 -7.33 -7.07
CA ALA A 20 3.81 -8.33 -7.85
C ALA A 20 4.67 -9.56 -8.12
N GLU A 21 5.95 -9.37 -8.49
CA GLU A 21 6.86 -10.48 -8.73
C GLU A 21 7.12 -11.31 -7.46
N VAL A 22 7.38 -10.69 -6.29
CA VAL A 22 7.60 -11.48 -5.05
C VAL A 22 6.33 -12.16 -4.57
N GLN A 23 5.15 -11.60 -4.81
CA GLN A 23 3.87 -12.26 -4.50
C GLN A 23 3.61 -13.47 -5.40
N SER A 24 4.06 -13.44 -6.66
CA SER A 24 3.93 -14.54 -7.62
C SER A 24 5.04 -15.58 -7.54
N PHE A 25 6.29 -15.19 -7.25
CA PHE A 25 7.43 -16.10 -7.22
C PHE A 25 7.83 -16.53 -5.81
N GLY A 26 7.35 -15.84 -4.78
CA GLY A 26 7.87 -16.01 -3.42
C GLY A 26 9.34 -15.58 -3.30
N ILE A 27 9.93 -15.88 -2.16
CA ILE A 27 11.33 -15.58 -1.83
C ILE A 27 12.00 -16.78 -1.19
N SER A 28 13.32 -16.88 -1.33
CA SER A 28 14.17 -17.70 -0.50
C SER A 28 14.75 -16.87 0.64
N SER A 29 15.00 -17.49 1.78
CA SER A 29 15.66 -16.83 2.91
C SER A 29 16.43 -17.84 3.75
N SER A 30 17.69 -17.52 4.02
CA SER A 30 18.52 -18.17 5.05
C SER A 30 18.43 -17.45 6.40
N TYR A 31 17.75 -16.30 6.47
CA TYR A 31 17.63 -15.48 7.67
C TYR A 31 16.70 -16.13 8.70
N GLN A 32 17.22 -16.34 9.91
CA GLN A 32 16.49 -16.93 11.03
C GLN A 32 15.70 -15.85 11.81
N GLY A 33 14.65 -16.26 12.54
CA GLY A 33 13.88 -15.34 13.41
C GLY A 33 12.71 -14.62 12.74
N ILE A 34 12.42 -14.89 11.45
CA ILE A 34 11.21 -14.35 10.80
C ILE A 34 9.97 -15.10 11.27
N LEU A 35 8.95 -14.36 11.70
CA LEU A 35 7.64 -14.95 11.99
C LEU A 35 7.01 -15.46 10.68
N LYS A 36 7.05 -16.78 10.49
CA LYS A 36 6.33 -17.45 9.40
C LYS A 36 4.90 -17.75 9.84
N ARG A 37 3.93 -17.50 8.97
CA ARG A 37 2.54 -17.93 9.21
C ARG A 37 2.34 -19.34 8.64
N GLU A 38 1.69 -20.22 9.37
CA GLU A 38 1.31 -21.55 8.87
C GLU A 38 -0.22 -21.66 8.80
N GLY A 39 -0.78 -21.88 7.61
CA GLY A 39 -2.24 -21.99 7.41
C GLY A 39 -3.03 -20.68 7.60
N GLY A 40 -4.37 -20.78 7.59
CA GLY A 40 -5.32 -19.69 7.86
C GLY A 40 -6.21 -19.30 6.67
N ALA A 41 -7.34 -18.64 6.96
CA ALA A 41 -8.08 -17.84 5.99
C ALA A 41 -7.41 -16.46 5.90
N GLY A 42 -6.51 -16.28 4.94
CA GLY A 42 -5.64 -15.09 4.82
C GLY A 42 -4.33 -15.44 4.11
N PRO A 43 -3.27 -14.61 4.22
CA PRO A 43 -1.96 -14.96 3.67
C PRO A 43 -1.34 -16.07 4.52
N ALA A 44 -1.79 -17.29 4.27
CA ALA A 44 -1.17 -18.50 4.75
C ALA A 44 0.25 -18.58 4.20
N GLU A 45 1.18 -19.10 5.00
CA GLU A 45 2.53 -19.51 4.54
C GLU A 45 3.47 -18.38 4.16
N GLY A 46 3.17 -17.14 4.57
CA GLY A 46 3.93 -15.95 4.22
C GLY A 46 4.66 -15.33 5.38
N ILE A 47 5.56 -14.42 5.03
CA ILE A 47 6.14 -13.43 5.95
C ILE A 47 5.65 -12.05 5.52
N TYR A 48 5.66 -11.10 6.45
CA TYR A 48 5.42 -9.71 6.10
C TYR A 48 6.74 -8.95 6.09
N LEU A 49 6.98 -8.23 4.99
CA LEU A 49 8.12 -7.36 4.80
C LEU A 49 7.63 -5.94 4.56
N HIS A 50 8.19 -4.97 5.28
CA HIS A 50 8.10 -3.57 4.87
C HIS A 50 8.96 -3.38 3.61
N MET A 51 8.29 -3.07 2.50
CA MET A 51 8.90 -2.78 1.21
C MET A 51 8.48 -1.36 0.82
N GLY A 52 9.44 -0.43 0.78
CA GLY A 52 9.14 0.99 0.62
C GLY A 52 8.30 1.54 1.78
N HIS A 53 7.06 1.94 1.50
CA HIS A 53 6.19 2.66 2.44
C HIS A 53 5.10 1.81 3.09
N ARG A 54 5.09 0.48 2.87
CA ARG A 54 4.03 -0.41 3.40
C ARG A 54 4.52 -1.83 3.66
N ALA A 55 3.75 -2.57 4.46
CA ALA A 55 3.92 -4.01 4.61
C ALA A 55 3.35 -4.80 3.41
N VAL A 56 4.09 -5.83 2.99
CA VAL A 56 3.77 -6.74 1.89
C VAL A 56 3.86 -8.17 2.39
N SER A 57 2.82 -8.96 2.15
CA SER A 57 2.84 -10.41 2.40
C SER A 57 3.58 -11.09 1.25
N VAL A 58 4.62 -11.84 1.59
CA VAL A 58 5.46 -12.54 0.62
C VAL A 58 5.47 -14.05 0.88
N PRO A 59 5.30 -14.91 -0.14
CA PRO A 59 5.45 -16.34 0.02
C PRO A 59 6.86 -16.81 0.34
N SER A 60 7.00 -17.64 1.38
CA SER A 60 8.32 -18.07 1.89
C SER A 60 8.42 -19.55 2.30
N SER A 61 7.31 -20.29 2.33
CA SER A 61 7.26 -21.59 3.05
C SER A 61 7.36 -22.82 2.14
N ARG A 62 7.48 -22.64 0.82
CA ARG A 62 7.63 -23.71 -0.16
C ARG A 62 8.88 -23.50 -1.00
N PRO A 63 9.48 -24.56 -1.58
CA PRO A 63 10.58 -24.42 -2.53
C PRO A 63 10.05 -23.78 -3.82
N PHE A 64 10.00 -22.46 -3.86
CA PHE A 64 9.68 -21.72 -5.05
C PHE A 64 10.89 -21.64 -5.97
N LYS A 65 10.68 -21.73 -7.28
CA LYS A 65 11.68 -21.28 -8.26
C LYS A 65 11.67 -19.75 -8.27
N THR A 66 12.28 -19.16 -7.24
CA THR A 66 12.32 -17.71 -7.05
C THR A 66 13.66 -17.13 -7.50
N PRO A 67 13.65 -15.99 -8.22
CA PRO A 67 14.85 -15.21 -8.46
C PRO A 67 15.20 -14.31 -7.26
N TYR A 68 14.38 -14.31 -6.21
CA TYR A 68 14.47 -13.41 -5.06
C TYR A 68 14.97 -14.10 -3.80
N GLU A 69 15.94 -13.48 -3.15
CA GLU A 69 16.54 -13.94 -1.89
C GLU A 69 16.60 -12.80 -0.88
N LEU A 70 16.21 -13.08 0.37
CA LEU A 70 16.51 -12.18 1.49
C LEU A 70 17.93 -12.39 1.98
N ARG A 71 18.72 -11.31 1.96
CA ARG A 71 20.12 -11.31 2.40
C ARG A 71 20.36 -10.25 3.47
N PRO A 72 20.96 -10.61 4.61
CA PRO A 72 21.51 -9.61 5.52
C PRO A 72 22.75 -8.97 4.87
N TYR A 73 22.86 -7.65 4.99
CA TYR A 73 24.05 -6.90 4.65
C TYR A 73 24.25 -5.84 5.74
N GLU A 74 25.34 -5.97 6.50
CA GLU A 74 25.56 -5.21 7.74
C GLU A 74 24.37 -5.37 8.70
N ASP A 75 23.79 -4.28 9.21
CA ASP A 75 22.67 -4.28 10.16
C ASP A 75 21.28 -4.20 9.46
N GLN A 76 21.23 -4.40 8.14
CA GLN A 76 20.00 -4.26 7.35
C GLN A 76 19.70 -5.49 6.49
N LEU A 77 18.41 -5.75 6.25
CA LEU A 77 17.96 -6.79 5.31
C LEU A 77 17.71 -6.20 3.93
N TYR A 78 18.14 -6.93 2.91
CA TYR A 78 17.90 -6.60 1.51
C TYR A 78 17.19 -7.74 0.81
N LEU A 79 16.25 -7.39 -0.06
CA LEU A 79 15.71 -8.28 -1.06
C LEU A 79 16.59 -8.20 -2.31
N SER A 80 17.29 -9.30 -2.61
CA SER A 80 18.18 -9.43 -3.75
C SER A 80 17.50 -10.18 -4.89
N LYS A 81 17.55 -9.66 -6.12
CA LYS A 81 17.28 -10.44 -7.34
C LYS A 81 18.60 -10.97 -7.90
N LYS A 82 18.62 -12.16 -8.51
CA LYS A 82 19.83 -12.79 -9.10
C LYS A 82 20.65 -11.86 -10.00
N ASP A 83 20.02 -10.85 -10.61
CA ASP A 83 20.62 -9.94 -11.58
C ASP A 83 21.08 -8.60 -10.96
N GLY A 84 21.12 -8.47 -9.63
CA GLY A 84 21.76 -7.35 -8.92
C GLY A 84 20.83 -6.30 -8.30
N LEU A 85 19.51 -6.43 -8.42
CA LEU A 85 18.56 -5.56 -7.69
C LEU A 85 18.70 -5.81 -6.19
N LEU A 86 18.97 -4.76 -5.40
CA LEU A 86 18.92 -4.78 -3.94
C LEU A 86 17.90 -3.75 -3.45
N LEU A 87 16.80 -4.21 -2.84
CA LEU A 87 15.82 -3.36 -2.19
C LEU A 87 15.95 -3.49 -0.67
N PRO A 88 16.18 -2.41 0.10
CA PRO A 88 16.13 -2.48 1.56
C PRO A 88 14.74 -2.87 2.03
N VAL A 89 14.67 -3.83 2.95
CA VAL A 89 13.43 -4.32 3.55
C VAL A 89 13.58 -4.43 5.06
N ARG A 90 12.45 -4.41 5.77
CA ARG A 90 12.39 -4.74 7.21
C ARG A 90 11.35 -5.83 7.44
N VAL A 91 11.63 -6.76 8.33
CA VAL A 91 10.64 -7.77 8.72
C VAL A 91 9.62 -7.10 9.65
N VAL A 92 8.33 -7.40 9.47
CA VAL A 92 7.32 -7.01 10.47
C VAL A 92 7.57 -7.84 11.72
N GLU A 93 7.78 -7.15 12.84
CA GLU A 93 8.08 -7.78 14.12
C GLU A 93 6.91 -8.62 14.63
N ARG A 94 7.23 -9.58 15.50
CA ARG A 94 6.21 -10.38 16.17
C ARG A 94 5.40 -9.45 17.10
N PRO A 95 4.06 -9.42 17.00
CA PRO A 95 3.24 -8.55 17.84
C PRO A 95 3.39 -8.87 19.33
N LYS A 96 3.46 -7.82 20.16
CA LYS A 96 3.59 -7.94 21.62
C LYS A 96 2.35 -8.58 22.23
N PHE A 97 1.15 -8.27 21.73
CA PHE A 97 -0.10 -8.85 22.23
C PHE A 97 -0.14 -10.39 22.11
N TYR A 98 0.70 -11.03 21.27
CA TYR A 98 0.76 -12.49 21.19
C TYR A 98 1.28 -13.19 22.46
N GLN A 99 1.89 -12.45 23.39
CA GLN A 99 2.36 -12.98 24.67
C GLN A 99 1.24 -13.04 25.72
N MET A 100 0.06 -12.53 25.40
CA MET A 100 -1.07 -12.43 26.32
C MET A 100 -2.09 -13.56 26.10
N SER A 101 -3.01 -13.71 27.04
CA SER A 101 -4.14 -14.64 26.99
C SER A 101 -5.40 -13.95 27.46
N THR A 102 -6.56 -14.42 26.98
CA THR A 102 -7.88 -13.97 27.41
C THR A 102 -8.16 -14.39 28.84
N ASP A 103 -9.17 -13.78 29.46
CA ASP A 103 -9.58 -14.09 30.84
C ASP A 103 -9.98 -15.57 31.02
N ASP A 104 -10.48 -16.22 29.96
CA ASP A 104 -10.80 -17.66 29.92
C ASP A 104 -9.59 -18.54 29.52
N GLY A 105 -8.37 -17.98 29.52
CA GLY A 105 -7.11 -18.70 29.39
C GLY A 105 -6.70 -19.04 27.95
N ILE A 106 -7.31 -18.43 26.93
CA ILE A 106 -6.97 -18.70 25.53
C ILE A 106 -5.87 -17.75 25.06
N PRO A 107 -4.75 -18.24 24.50
CA PRO A 107 -3.72 -17.38 23.98
C PRO A 107 -4.23 -16.43 22.88
N TYR A 108 -3.87 -15.16 22.93
CA TYR A 108 -4.37 -14.13 21.99
C TYR A 108 -4.11 -14.47 20.52
N TRP A 109 -2.98 -15.11 20.21
CA TRP A 109 -2.64 -15.53 18.86
C TRP A 109 -3.60 -16.60 18.28
N LYS A 110 -4.43 -17.26 19.11
CA LYS A 110 -5.52 -18.13 18.64
C LYS A 110 -6.81 -17.37 18.33
N ILE A 111 -6.96 -16.17 18.89
CA ILE A 111 -8.16 -15.33 18.76
C ILE A 111 -8.03 -14.37 17.58
N ALA A 112 -6.92 -13.63 17.48
CA ALA A 112 -6.68 -12.69 16.38
C ALA A 112 -5.20 -12.59 16.03
N LEU A 113 -4.92 -12.17 14.80
CA LEU A 113 -3.59 -12.10 14.23
C LEU A 113 -3.33 -10.73 13.62
N LEU A 114 -2.08 -10.27 13.67
CA LEU A 114 -1.65 -9.08 12.94
C LEU A 114 -1.48 -9.41 11.45
N HIS A 115 -2.14 -8.63 10.61
CA HIS A 115 -2.01 -8.63 9.16
C HIS A 115 -1.32 -7.35 8.70
N GLY A 116 -0.38 -7.47 7.77
CA GLY A 116 0.41 -6.32 7.33
C GLY A 116 1.19 -5.75 8.51
N GLU A 117 1.05 -4.45 8.75
CA GLU A 117 1.70 -3.76 9.87
C GLU A 117 0.74 -3.38 11.01
N ASN A 118 -0.56 -3.20 10.73
CA ASN A 118 -1.48 -2.56 11.68
C ASN A 118 -2.95 -2.99 11.54
N CYS A 119 -3.22 -4.16 10.94
CA CYS A 119 -4.57 -4.71 10.77
C CYS A 119 -4.76 -5.89 11.74
N LEU A 120 -5.69 -5.80 12.68
CA LEU A 120 -6.05 -6.92 13.54
C LEU A 120 -7.12 -7.76 12.86
N ALA A 121 -6.80 -8.99 12.49
CA ALA A 121 -7.72 -9.87 11.79
C ALA A 121 -8.12 -11.08 12.64
N SER A 122 -9.40 -11.42 12.62
CA SER A 122 -9.93 -12.63 13.23
C SER A 122 -10.93 -13.34 12.32
N THR A 123 -10.98 -14.65 12.43
CA THR A 123 -12.03 -15.49 11.84
C THR A 123 -12.96 -15.93 12.96
N VAL A 124 -14.13 -15.31 13.05
CA VAL A 124 -15.09 -15.47 14.16
C VAL A 124 -15.61 -16.91 14.22
N PHE A 125 -16.07 -17.45 13.09
CA PHE A 125 -16.39 -18.86 12.94
C PHE A 125 -15.36 -19.54 12.05
N GLN A 126 -14.63 -20.51 12.60
CA GLN A 126 -13.56 -21.21 11.88
C GLN A 126 -14.07 -22.41 11.05
N MET A 127 -15.31 -22.84 11.28
CA MET A 127 -15.96 -23.91 10.54
C MET A 127 -16.86 -23.33 9.45
N CYS A 128 -17.04 -24.09 8.37
CA CYS A 128 -17.90 -23.67 7.26
C CYS A 128 -18.89 -24.77 6.90
N ALA A 129 -20.17 -24.43 6.81
CA ALA A 129 -21.25 -25.33 6.42
C ALA A 129 -21.04 -25.92 5.01
N ASN A 130 -20.22 -25.26 4.19
CA ASN A 130 -19.86 -25.72 2.85
C ASN A 130 -18.59 -26.58 2.82
N TRP A 131 -17.99 -26.96 3.97
CA TRP A 131 -16.72 -27.69 4.04
C TRP A 131 -16.84 -29.19 3.71
N SER A 132 -17.37 -29.51 2.53
CA SER A 132 -17.35 -30.85 1.92
C SER A 132 -16.55 -30.83 0.61
N ALA A 133 -16.09 -31.99 0.15
CA ALA A 133 -15.31 -32.08 -1.10
C ALA A 133 -16.08 -31.53 -2.32
N GLU A 134 -17.41 -31.65 -2.32
CA GLU A 134 -18.29 -31.25 -3.42
C GLU A 134 -18.66 -29.76 -3.39
N LYS A 135 -18.81 -29.18 -2.20
CA LYS A 135 -19.35 -27.82 -2.03
C LYS A 135 -18.28 -26.77 -1.76
N ARG A 136 -17.17 -27.14 -1.10
CA ARG A 136 -16.20 -26.16 -0.59
C ARG A 136 -15.50 -25.41 -1.71
N CYS A 137 -15.15 -24.17 -1.40
CA CYS A 137 -14.17 -23.42 -2.19
C CYS A 137 -12.84 -24.19 -2.18
N LYS A 138 -12.37 -24.64 -3.35
CA LYS A 138 -11.17 -25.50 -3.49
C LYS A 138 -9.88 -24.82 -3.04
N PHE A 139 -9.84 -23.49 -3.11
CA PHE A 139 -8.73 -22.65 -2.64
C PHE A 139 -8.76 -22.40 -1.12
N CYS A 140 -9.88 -22.66 -0.44
CA CYS A 140 -10.06 -22.24 0.95
C CYS A 140 -9.33 -23.17 1.92
N GLY A 141 -8.68 -22.58 2.92
CA GLY A 141 -7.98 -23.26 4.01
C GLY A 141 -8.60 -23.07 5.40
N ILE A 142 -9.85 -22.57 5.49
CA ILE A 142 -10.41 -22.07 6.76
C ILE A 142 -10.37 -23.09 7.91
N GLU A 143 -10.76 -24.34 7.69
CA GLU A 143 -10.74 -25.37 8.75
C GLU A 143 -9.36 -25.99 8.99
N LEU A 144 -8.37 -25.76 8.11
CA LEU A 144 -7.05 -26.36 8.24
C LEU A 144 -6.32 -25.82 9.49
N SER A 145 -6.48 -24.53 9.78
CA SER A 145 -5.95 -23.93 11.02
C SER A 145 -6.59 -24.49 12.28
N LEU A 146 -7.89 -24.79 12.23
CA LEU A 146 -8.59 -25.42 13.35
C LEU A 146 -8.03 -26.81 13.62
N ARG A 147 -7.87 -27.63 12.57
CA ARG A 147 -7.31 -28.99 12.66
C ARG A 147 -5.87 -29.01 13.17
N LYS A 148 -5.10 -27.95 12.90
CA LYS A 148 -3.72 -27.76 13.41
C LYS A 148 -3.67 -27.14 14.81
N GLY A 149 -4.82 -26.86 15.45
CA GLY A 149 -4.87 -26.26 16.78
C GLY A 149 -4.40 -24.80 16.86
N LEU A 150 -4.32 -24.12 15.71
CA LEU A 150 -3.81 -22.75 15.58
C LEU A 150 -4.84 -21.68 15.93
N THR A 151 -6.07 -22.10 16.21
CA THR A 151 -7.20 -21.23 16.55
C THR A 151 -8.29 -22.05 17.24
N ILE A 152 -9.40 -21.41 17.60
CA ILE A 152 -10.57 -22.04 18.22
C ILE A 152 -11.78 -22.04 17.27
N PRO A 153 -12.77 -22.95 17.46
CA PRO A 153 -13.90 -23.08 16.53
C PRO A 153 -14.72 -21.80 16.37
N GLN A 154 -15.00 -21.11 17.47
CA GLN A 154 -15.79 -19.88 17.52
C GLN A 154 -15.19 -18.92 18.54
N LYS A 155 -15.11 -17.63 18.21
CA LYS A 155 -14.61 -16.58 19.11
C LYS A 155 -15.79 -15.84 19.71
N THR A 156 -15.71 -15.50 20.99
CA THR A 156 -16.77 -14.73 21.67
C THR A 156 -16.55 -13.23 21.47
N PRO A 157 -17.61 -12.41 21.65
CA PRO A 157 -17.48 -10.95 21.64
C PRO A 157 -16.44 -10.44 22.65
N ASP A 158 -16.43 -11.01 23.86
CA ASP A 158 -15.50 -10.60 24.93
C ASP A 158 -14.04 -10.91 24.59
N GLN A 159 -13.76 -12.12 24.05
CA GLN A 159 -12.42 -12.48 23.61
C GLN A 159 -11.90 -11.51 22.54
N LEU A 160 -12.72 -11.16 21.56
CA LEU A 160 -12.34 -10.23 20.49
C LEU A 160 -12.13 -8.81 21.01
N ALA A 161 -12.98 -8.35 21.93
CA ALA A 161 -12.86 -7.04 22.56
C ALA A 161 -11.57 -6.93 23.39
N GLN A 162 -11.24 -7.95 24.19
CA GLN A 162 -10.00 -8.00 24.97
C GLN A 162 -8.76 -7.87 24.07
N VAL A 163 -8.69 -8.69 23.02
CA VAL A 163 -7.55 -8.68 22.09
C VAL A 163 -7.48 -7.36 21.33
N ALA A 164 -8.60 -6.81 20.88
CA ALA A 164 -8.62 -5.53 20.17
C ALA A 164 -8.12 -4.36 21.05
N ARG A 165 -8.54 -4.31 22.31
CA ARG A 165 -8.10 -3.30 23.28
C ARG A 165 -6.60 -3.34 23.50
N ASP A 166 -6.04 -4.53 23.70
CA ASP A 166 -4.64 -4.66 24.06
C ASP A 166 -3.73 -4.53 22.83
N ALA A 167 -4.13 -5.09 21.67
CA ALA A 167 -3.41 -4.90 20.40
C ALA A 167 -3.40 -3.42 19.96
N SER A 168 -4.50 -2.68 20.19
CA SER A 168 -4.55 -1.24 19.91
C SER A 168 -3.57 -0.43 20.78
N LYS A 169 -3.22 -0.90 21.97
CA LYS A 169 -2.30 -0.22 22.89
C LYS A 169 -0.84 -0.63 22.67
N LEU A 170 -0.60 -1.89 22.32
CA LEU A 170 0.74 -2.47 22.30
C LEU A 170 1.41 -2.44 20.92
N ASP A 171 0.60 -2.49 19.85
CA ASP A 171 1.03 -2.81 18.49
C ASP A 171 0.44 -1.88 17.42
N ASP A 172 -0.01 -0.67 17.80
CA ASP A 172 -0.47 0.40 16.90
C ASP A 172 -1.50 -0.04 15.83
N VAL A 173 -2.36 -1.00 16.18
CA VAL A 173 -3.45 -1.46 15.30
C VAL A 173 -4.36 -0.28 14.97
N THR A 174 -4.65 -0.10 13.68
CA THR A 174 -5.46 1.03 13.19
C THR A 174 -6.83 0.64 12.64
N HIS A 175 -7.11 -0.66 12.51
CA HIS A 175 -8.40 -1.20 12.10
C HIS A 175 -8.51 -2.70 12.36
N VAL A 176 -9.74 -3.20 12.36
CA VAL A 176 -10.07 -4.60 12.62
C VAL A 176 -10.76 -5.23 11.42
N VAL A 177 -10.51 -6.52 11.19
CA VAL A 177 -11.16 -7.34 10.18
C VAL A 177 -11.75 -8.59 10.81
N LEU A 178 -13.06 -8.75 10.71
CA LEU A 178 -13.78 -9.95 11.11
C LEU A 178 -14.22 -10.72 9.87
N THR A 179 -13.73 -11.95 9.77
CA THR A 179 -14.09 -12.91 8.73
C THR A 179 -14.84 -14.08 9.34
N THR A 180 -15.46 -14.91 8.52
CA THR A 180 -16.30 -16.01 8.98
C THR A 180 -16.33 -17.13 7.94
N GLY A 181 -16.45 -18.36 8.41
CA GLY A 181 -16.98 -19.44 7.59
C GLY A 181 -18.50 -19.35 7.54
N THR A 182 -19.09 -19.67 6.40
CA THR A 182 -20.55 -19.70 6.22
C THR A 182 -21.20 -20.62 7.25
N GLN A 183 -22.19 -20.14 7.98
CA GLN A 183 -22.99 -20.96 8.88
C GLN A 183 -24.29 -21.43 8.21
N VAL A 184 -24.88 -22.50 8.74
CA VAL A 184 -26.18 -23.02 8.24
C VAL A 184 -27.30 -22.00 8.43
N HIS A 185 -27.25 -21.26 9.55
CA HIS A 185 -28.23 -20.24 9.90
C HIS A 185 -27.63 -18.85 9.73
N THR A 186 -27.76 -18.30 8.52
CA THR A 186 -27.20 -17.00 8.14
C THR A 186 -27.60 -15.85 9.07
N LYS A 187 -28.85 -15.83 9.55
CA LYS A 187 -29.30 -14.81 10.51
C LYS A 187 -28.50 -14.86 11.82
N GLU A 188 -28.29 -16.04 12.38
CA GLU A 188 -27.53 -16.20 13.63
C GLU A 188 -26.05 -15.86 13.47
N GLU A 189 -25.48 -16.16 12.30
CA GLU A 189 -24.12 -15.73 11.93
C GLU A 189 -24.00 -14.21 11.99
N ILE A 190 -24.90 -13.48 11.32
CA ILE A 190 -24.87 -12.02 11.28
C ILE A 190 -25.13 -11.41 12.66
N LEU A 191 -26.09 -11.95 13.42
CA LEU A 191 -26.36 -11.49 14.79
C LEU A 191 -25.17 -11.72 15.72
N HIS A 192 -24.41 -12.79 15.53
CA HIS A 192 -23.20 -13.01 16.31
C HIS A 192 -22.07 -12.07 15.89
N LEU A 193 -21.86 -11.86 14.59
CA LEU A 193 -20.91 -10.87 14.08
C LEU A 193 -21.23 -9.48 14.60
N SER A 194 -22.51 -9.07 14.63
CA SER A 194 -22.92 -7.77 15.14
C SER A 194 -22.60 -7.61 16.63
N ARG A 195 -22.84 -8.64 17.46
CA ARG A 195 -22.40 -8.65 18.87
C ARG A 195 -20.89 -8.49 19.01
N CYS A 196 -20.11 -9.17 18.18
CA CYS A 196 -18.65 -9.03 18.16
C CYS A 196 -18.21 -7.61 17.76
N VAL A 197 -18.82 -7.02 16.74
CA VAL A 197 -18.57 -5.64 16.32
C VAL A 197 -18.85 -4.66 17.46
N SER A 198 -20.03 -4.75 18.09
CA SER A 198 -20.41 -3.87 19.19
C SER A 198 -19.50 -4.00 20.40
N ALA A 199 -19.10 -5.23 20.76
CA ALA A 199 -18.16 -5.45 21.86
C ALA A 199 -16.79 -4.81 21.60
N ILE A 200 -16.25 -4.94 20.39
CA ILE A 200 -14.98 -4.29 20.00
C ILE A 200 -15.13 -2.77 20.02
N LYS A 201 -16.20 -2.22 19.42
CA LYS A 201 -16.48 -0.77 19.44
C LYS A 201 -16.65 -0.20 20.85
N GLY A 202 -17.15 -1.01 21.77
CA GLY A 202 -17.30 -0.64 23.18
C GLY A 202 -15.98 -0.39 23.90
N VAL A 203 -14.87 -0.96 23.43
CA VAL A 203 -13.55 -0.85 24.07
C VAL A 203 -12.50 -0.11 23.25
N VAL A 204 -12.69 0.01 21.93
CA VAL A 204 -11.78 0.76 21.03
C VAL A 204 -12.54 1.55 19.96
N LYS A 205 -11.96 2.66 19.51
CA LYS A 205 -12.53 3.51 18.43
C LYS A 205 -11.99 3.15 17.03
N LEU A 206 -11.57 1.90 16.83
CA LEU A 206 -10.99 1.45 15.57
C LEU A 206 -12.09 1.20 14.52
N PRO A 207 -11.85 1.52 13.24
CA PRO A 207 -12.69 1.07 12.14
C PRO A 207 -12.74 -0.46 12.04
N ILE A 208 -13.92 -1.02 11.74
CA ILE A 208 -14.15 -2.47 11.67
C ILE A 208 -14.71 -2.86 10.30
N HIS A 209 -14.07 -3.84 9.68
CA HIS A 209 -14.55 -4.51 8.48
C HIS A 209 -15.17 -5.86 8.85
N VAL A 210 -16.31 -6.18 8.24
CA VAL A 210 -16.95 -7.50 8.38
C VAL A 210 -17.07 -8.18 7.02
N GLN A 211 -16.87 -9.49 6.96
CA GLN A 211 -17.06 -10.28 5.74
C GLN A 211 -18.16 -11.30 5.94
N CYS A 212 -19.06 -11.42 4.97
CA CYS A 212 -20.14 -12.41 4.97
C CYS A 212 -20.54 -12.77 3.54
N GLU A 213 -21.38 -13.81 3.40
CA GLU A 213 -22.08 -14.09 2.14
C GLU A 213 -23.14 -13.01 1.86
N PRO A 214 -23.69 -12.94 0.62
CA PRO A 214 -24.84 -12.08 0.34
C PRO A 214 -26.00 -12.36 1.30
N VAL A 215 -26.45 -11.32 2.00
CA VAL A 215 -27.60 -11.34 2.92
C VAL A 215 -28.63 -10.30 2.53
N GLU A 216 -29.83 -10.41 3.08
CA GLU A 216 -30.91 -9.43 2.95
C GLU A 216 -30.54 -8.09 3.60
N ARG A 217 -31.06 -6.99 3.04
CA ARG A 217 -30.88 -5.62 3.54
C ARG A 217 -30.95 -5.47 5.06
N ALA A 218 -31.97 -6.04 5.71
CA ALA A 218 -32.17 -5.89 7.15
C ALA A 218 -30.96 -6.41 7.97
N LEU A 219 -30.28 -7.45 7.48
CA LEU A 219 -29.08 -7.98 8.14
C LEU A 219 -27.83 -7.13 7.89
N LEU A 220 -27.76 -6.45 6.73
CA LEU A 220 -26.72 -5.45 6.47
C LEU A 220 -26.87 -4.24 7.40
N GLU A 221 -28.11 -3.79 7.64
CA GLU A 221 -28.44 -2.70 8.56
C GLU A 221 -28.05 -3.05 10.00
N VAL A 222 -28.32 -4.28 10.45
CA VAL A 222 -27.87 -4.78 11.77
C VAL A 222 -26.35 -4.67 11.95
N LEU A 223 -25.56 -5.01 10.93
CA LEU A 223 -24.09 -4.87 10.99
C LEU A 223 -23.67 -3.40 11.06
N LYS A 224 -24.32 -2.53 10.28
CA LYS A 224 -24.05 -1.10 10.26
C LYS A 224 -24.36 -0.45 11.61
N GLU A 225 -25.53 -0.75 12.18
CA GLU A 225 -25.98 -0.25 13.49
C GLU A 225 -25.08 -0.74 14.63
N ALA A 226 -24.58 -1.97 14.55
CA ALA A 226 -23.61 -2.49 15.51
C ALA A 226 -22.26 -1.75 15.49
N GLY A 227 -21.98 -1.03 14.40
CA GLY A 227 -20.80 -0.18 14.23
C GLY A 227 -19.82 -0.64 13.15
N ALA A 228 -20.19 -1.55 12.24
CA ALA A 228 -19.32 -1.91 11.13
C ALA A 228 -19.12 -0.71 10.19
N ASP A 229 -17.88 -0.42 9.83
CA ASP A 229 -17.53 0.72 8.97
C ASP A 229 -17.47 0.31 7.51
N THR A 230 -17.00 -0.90 7.23
CA THR A 230 -16.88 -1.46 5.88
C THR A 230 -17.33 -2.92 5.83
N ILE A 231 -17.70 -3.40 4.65
CA ILE A 231 -18.18 -4.77 4.45
C ILE A 231 -17.55 -5.43 3.20
N GLY A 232 -17.30 -6.74 3.31
CA GLY A 232 -16.80 -7.58 2.24
C GLY A 232 -17.80 -8.66 1.87
N ILE A 233 -18.28 -8.64 0.63
CA ILE A 233 -19.16 -9.67 0.06
C ILE A 233 -18.47 -10.19 -1.21
N HIS A 234 -17.90 -11.38 -1.12
CA HIS A 234 -16.85 -11.82 -2.06
C HIS A 234 -17.32 -12.92 -3.01
N VAL A 235 -17.18 -12.65 -4.32
CA VAL A 235 -17.57 -13.56 -5.42
C VAL A 235 -16.39 -14.37 -5.98
N GLU A 236 -15.16 -13.89 -5.80
CA GLU A 236 -13.88 -14.48 -6.23
C GLU A 236 -13.65 -14.60 -7.74
N SER A 237 -14.67 -14.84 -8.56
CA SER A 237 -14.54 -14.87 -10.01
C SER A 237 -15.84 -14.52 -10.71
N PHE A 238 -15.76 -13.68 -11.75
CA PHE A 238 -16.86 -13.44 -12.68
C PHE A 238 -16.90 -14.45 -13.83
N ASP A 239 -15.93 -15.37 -13.94
CA ASP A 239 -15.98 -16.44 -14.93
C ASP A 239 -16.81 -17.57 -14.35
N GLU A 240 -18.05 -17.71 -14.83
CA GLU A 240 -19.02 -18.65 -14.27
C GLU A 240 -18.53 -20.11 -14.30
N LYS A 241 -17.80 -20.52 -15.34
CA LYS A 241 -17.27 -21.88 -15.43
C LYS A 241 -16.18 -22.10 -14.38
N VAL A 242 -15.32 -21.10 -14.18
CA VAL A 242 -14.29 -21.12 -13.14
C VAL A 242 -14.92 -21.08 -11.76
N LEU A 243 -15.91 -20.22 -11.54
CA LEU A 243 -16.60 -20.09 -10.25
C LEU A 243 -17.30 -21.40 -9.87
N ARG A 244 -18.08 -22.02 -10.78
CA ARG A 244 -18.71 -23.33 -10.54
C ARG A 244 -17.68 -24.42 -10.23
N ARG A 245 -16.51 -24.38 -10.89
CA ARG A 245 -15.43 -25.36 -10.66
C ARG A 245 -14.69 -25.14 -9.35
N MET A 246 -14.45 -23.89 -8.96
CA MET A 246 -13.56 -23.51 -7.86
C MET A 246 -14.29 -23.22 -6.55
N ALA A 247 -15.49 -22.65 -6.61
CA ALA A 247 -16.34 -22.32 -5.47
C ALA A 247 -17.82 -22.67 -5.77
N PRO A 248 -18.17 -23.96 -5.83
CA PRO A 248 -19.51 -24.41 -6.22
C PRO A 248 -20.64 -23.78 -5.39
N SER A 249 -20.51 -23.70 -4.06
CA SER A 249 -21.52 -23.05 -3.21
C SER A 249 -21.75 -21.59 -3.57
N LYS A 250 -20.69 -20.84 -3.90
CA LYS A 250 -20.82 -19.44 -4.28
C LYS A 250 -21.42 -19.28 -5.68
N ALA A 251 -21.08 -20.19 -6.60
CA ALA A 251 -21.71 -20.22 -7.91
C ALA A 251 -23.23 -20.45 -7.80
N SER A 252 -23.69 -21.28 -6.86
CA SER A 252 -25.11 -21.54 -6.65
C SER A 252 -25.91 -20.35 -6.10
N ILE A 253 -25.25 -19.37 -5.47
CA ILE A 253 -25.91 -18.13 -5.00
C ILE A 253 -26.38 -17.28 -6.19
N GLY A 254 -25.64 -17.34 -7.31
CA GLY A 254 -25.94 -16.60 -8.53
C GLY A 254 -25.50 -15.14 -8.48
N LEU A 255 -24.96 -14.65 -9.60
CA LEU A 255 -24.39 -13.31 -9.68
C LEU A 255 -25.43 -12.19 -9.42
N SER A 256 -26.68 -12.39 -9.82
CA SER A 256 -27.76 -11.41 -9.58
C SER A 256 -28.02 -11.17 -8.09
N THR A 257 -27.85 -12.20 -7.24
CA THR A 257 -27.97 -12.09 -5.79
C THR A 257 -26.81 -11.27 -5.21
N PHE A 258 -25.59 -11.50 -5.69
CA PHE A 258 -24.43 -10.68 -5.34
C PHE A 258 -24.64 -9.21 -5.74
N GLU A 259 -25.09 -8.95 -6.98
CA GLU A 259 -25.34 -7.60 -7.47
C GLU A 259 -26.40 -6.86 -6.63
N ARG A 260 -27.47 -7.54 -6.22
CA ARG A 260 -28.47 -6.95 -5.33
C ARG A 260 -27.86 -6.58 -3.97
N SER A 261 -27.19 -7.55 -3.36
CA SER A 261 -26.56 -7.39 -2.04
C SER A 261 -25.49 -6.30 -2.03
N TRP A 262 -24.69 -6.18 -3.10
CA TRP A 262 -23.73 -5.09 -3.27
C TRP A 262 -24.37 -3.71 -3.38
N LYS A 263 -25.47 -3.56 -4.16
CA LYS A 263 -26.19 -2.29 -4.27
C LYS A 263 -26.75 -1.86 -2.91
N GLU A 264 -27.42 -2.77 -2.21
CA GLU A 264 -27.94 -2.52 -0.87
C GLU A 264 -26.82 -2.17 0.11
N ALA A 265 -25.70 -2.90 0.09
CA ALA A 265 -24.56 -2.62 0.93
C ALA A 265 -23.94 -1.24 0.64
N VAL A 266 -23.87 -0.82 -0.63
CA VAL A 266 -23.32 0.51 -0.97
C VAL A 266 -24.25 1.62 -0.51
N GLU A 267 -25.57 1.43 -0.58
CA GLU A 267 -26.52 2.39 -0.02
C GLU A 267 -26.37 2.55 1.51
N ILE A 268 -26.04 1.47 2.22
CA ILE A 268 -25.92 1.46 3.69
C ILE A 268 -24.54 1.92 4.18
N PHE A 269 -23.47 1.41 3.58
CA PHE A 269 -22.09 1.64 4.03
C PHE A 269 -21.41 2.80 3.28
N GLY A 270 -21.91 3.15 2.10
CA GLY A 270 -21.33 4.15 1.21
C GLY A 270 -20.38 3.55 0.17
N PRO A 271 -20.09 4.31 -0.90
CA PRO A 271 -19.12 3.91 -1.92
C PRO A 271 -17.73 3.72 -1.30
N ASN A 272 -16.95 2.80 -1.87
CA ASN A 272 -15.60 2.46 -1.42
C ASN A 272 -15.52 1.80 -0.01
N GLN A 273 -16.65 1.61 0.67
CA GLN A 273 -16.75 0.88 1.94
C GLN A 273 -17.29 -0.55 1.76
N VAL A 274 -17.67 -0.92 0.54
CA VAL A 274 -18.07 -2.27 0.14
C VAL A 274 -16.99 -2.85 -0.76
N SER A 275 -16.63 -4.11 -0.57
CA SER A 275 -15.60 -4.76 -1.38
C SER A 275 -15.96 -6.18 -1.80
N SER A 276 -15.43 -6.63 -2.93
CA SER A 276 -15.52 -8.00 -3.40
C SER A 276 -14.14 -8.49 -3.84
N PHE A 277 -13.72 -9.67 -3.38
CA PHE A 277 -12.48 -10.27 -3.83
C PHE A 277 -12.65 -10.80 -5.23
N ILE A 278 -11.63 -10.58 -6.06
CA ILE A 278 -11.44 -11.23 -7.35
C ILE A 278 -10.06 -11.90 -7.30
N ILE A 279 -10.04 -13.23 -7.33
CA ILE A 279 -8.81 -14.00 -7.22
C ILE A 279 -8.23 -14.17 -8.62
N LEU A 280 -6.98 -13.75 -8.79
CA LEU A 280 -6.23 -13.88 -10.04
C LEU A 280 -5.51 -15.23 -10.09
N GLY A 281 -5.66 -16.00 -11.16
CA GLY A 281 -4.97 -17.27 -11.38
C GLY A 281 -5.79 -18.53 -11.09
N LEU A 282 -7.12 -18.45 -10.97
CA LEU A 282 -8.00 -19.63 -10.87
C LEU A 282 -8.35 -20.24 -12.25
N GLY A 283 -7.83 -19.65 -13.32
CA GLY A 283 -8.04 -20.05 -14.71
C GLY A 283 -9.10 -19.21 -15.43
N GLU A 284 -9.51 -18.09 -14.86
CA GLU A 284 -10.38 -17.10 -15.48
C GLU A 284 -9.70 -16.36 -16.63
N LYS A 285 -10.52 -15.91 -17.59
CA LYS A 285 -10.03 -15.05 -18.68
C LYS A 285 -9.80 -13.62 -18.17
N PRO A 286 -8.76 -12.90 -18.67
CA PRO A 286 -8.55 -11.49 -18.35
C PRO A 286 -9.78 -10.61 -18.60
N THR A 287 -10.57 -10.93 -19.63
CA THR A 287 -11.83 -10.22 -19.94
C THR A 287 -12.88 -10.35 -18.84
N SER A 288 -12.89 -11.46 -18.10
CA SER A 288 -13.77 -11.65 -16.95
C SER A 288 -13.37 -10.75 -15.77
N VAL A 289 -12.06 -10.62 -15.52
CA VAL A 289 -11.52 -9.71 -14.50
C VAL A 289 -11.83 -8.25 -14.86
N TYR A 290 -11.64 -7.86 -16.13
CA TYR A 290 -12.05 -6.53 -16.61
C TYR A 290 -13.54 -6.25 -16.35
N ARG A 291 -14.41 -7.20 -16.70
CA ARG A 291 -15.86 -7.08 -16.45
C ARG A 291 -16.17 -6.94 -14.96
N ALA A 292 -15.48 -7.70 -14.11
CA ALA A 292 -15.60 -7.63 -12.67
C ALA A 292 -15.29 -6.22 -12.16
N VAL A 293 -14.12 -5.70 -12.51
CA VAL A 293 -13.64 -4.38 -12.06
C VAL A 293 -14.58 -3.28 -12.53
N ASN A 294 -14.98 -3.30 -13.81
CA ASN A 294 -15.85 -2.26 -14.35
C ASN A 294 -17.26 -2.27 -13.75
N LEU A 295 -17.86 -3.45 -13.56
CA LEU A 295 -19.20 -3.57 -12.98
C LEU A 295 -19.19 -3.18 -11.50
N LEU A 296 -18.30 -3.76 -10.70
CA LEU A 296 -18.17 -3.47 -9.28
C LEU A 296 -17.86 -1.99 -9.04
N GLY A 297 -16.86 -1.44 -9.75
CA GLY A 297 -16.49 -0.04 -9.63
C GLY A 297 -17.62 0.92 -10.02
N SER A 298 -18.47 0.57 -10.99
CA SER A 298 -19.64 1.38 -11.36
C SER A 298 -20.75 1.39 -10.30
N MET A 299 -20.78 0.39 -9.41
CA MET A 299 -21.69 0.35 -8.26
C MET A 299 -21.08 0.99 -7.00
N GLY A 300 -19.82 1.44 -7.03
CA GLY A 300 -19.11 1.91 -5.83
C GLY A 300 -18.52 0.78 -4.97
N VAL A 301 -18.53 -0.46 -5.45
CA VAL A 301 -17.89 -1.60 -4.79
C VAL A 301 -16.43 -1.69 -5.22
N PHE A 302 -15.52 -1.81 -4.25
CA PHE A 302 -14.10 -1.96 -4.52
C PHE A 302 -13.76 -3.41 -4.94
N PRO A 303 -13.29 -3.66 -6.18
CA PRO A 303 -12.86 -4.97 -6.64
C PRO A 303 -11.44 -5.26 -6.16
N TYR A 304 -11.29 -5.92 -5.01
CA TYR A 304 -9.97 -6.24 -4.47
C TYR A 304 -9.36 -7.42 -5.23
N LEU A 305 -8.45 -7.10 -6.15
CA LEU A 305 -7.72 -8.11 -6.93
C LEU A 305 -6.62 -8.71 -6.05
N VAL A 306 -6.63 -10.04 -5.87
CA VAL A 306 -5.66 -10.75 -5.06
C VAL A 306 -5.07 -11.92 -5.86
N PRO A 307 -3.74 -12.08 -5.93
CA PRO A 307 -3.15 -13.21 -6.62
C PRO A 307 -3.44 -14.49 -5.86
N PHE A 308 -3.86 -15.53 -6.58
CA PHE A 308 -4.10 -16.84 -5.99
C PHE A 308 -2.82 -17.35 -5.36
N ARG A 309 -2.99 -17.96 -4.18
CA ARG A 309 -1.90 -18.53 -3.42
C ARG A 309 -2.29 -19.92 -2.90
N PRO A 310 -1.57 -20.98 -3.31
CA PRO A 310 -1.80 -22.32 -2.79
C PRO A 310 -1.58 -22.40 -1.28
N ILE A 311 -2.51 -23.06 -0.58
CA ILE A 311 -2.42 -23.32 0.86
C ILE A 311 -2.16 -24.82 1.06
N PRO A 312 -1.15 -25.24 1.84
CA PRO A 312 -0.99 -26.66 2.17
C PRO A 312 -2.18 -27.26 2.88
N GLY A 313 -2.55 -28.47 2.47
CA GLY A 313 -3.72 -29.20 2.91
C GLY A 313 -5.02 -28.79 2.20
N SER A 314 -5.00 -27.77 1.33
CA SER A 314 -6.16 -27.41 0.48
C SER A 314 -6.21 -28.26 -0.79
N ILE A 315 -7.37 -28.28 -1.48
CA ILE A 315 -7.51 -29.02 -2.76
C ILE A 315 -6.54 -28.46 -3.82
N LEU A 316 -6.34 -27.15 -3.81
CA LEU A 316 -5.47 -26.44 -4.75
C LEU A 316 -4.04 -26.28 -4.24
N GLU A 317 -3.60 -27.12 -3.29
CA GLU A 317 -2.21 -27.11 -2.81
C GLU A 317 -1.20 -27.19 -3.95
N ALA A 318 -1.43 -27.99 -4.98
CA ALA A 318 -0.50 -28.13 -6.12
C ALA A 318 -0.78 -27.17 -7.29
N TRP A 319 -1.74 -26.25 -7.15
CA TRP A 319 -2.12 -25.35 -8.24
C TRP A 319 -1.03 -24.29 -8.48
N PRO A 320 -0.74 -23.91 -9.74
CA PRO A 320 0.30 -22.92 -10.03
C PRO A 320 -0.05 -21.53 -9.52
N LEU A 321 0.99 -20.76 -9.17
CA LEU A 321 0.85 -19.32 -8.90
C LEU A 321 0.56 -18.57 -10.21
N PRO A 322 -0.20 -17.46 -10.14
CA PRO A 322 -0.41 -16.62 -11.31
C PRO A 322 0.89 -15.98 -11.77
N ASP A 323 1.04 -15.84 -13.09
CA ASP A 323 2.15 -15.13 -13.69
C ASP A 323 2.20 -13.67 -13.20
N ALA A 324 3.42 -13.18 -12.91
CA ALA A 324 3.61 -11.84 -12.35
C ALA A 324 3.22 -10.74 -13.35
N GLN A 325 3.54 -10.93 -14.64
CA GLN A 325 3.23 -9.96 -15.69
C GLN A 325 1.70 -9.87 -15.88
N TYR A 326 1.00 -11.01 -15.85
CA TYR A 326 -0.46 -11.03 -15.82
C TYR A 326 -1.03 -10.23 -14.63
N CYS A 327 -0.50 -10.43 -13.41
CA CYS A 327 -0.96 -9.70 -12.23
C CYS A 327 -0.75 -8.18 -12.39
N ILE A 328 0.42 -7.77 -12.88
CA ILE A 328 0.76 -6.36 -13.14
C ILE A 328 -0.22 -5.72 -14.12
N GLU A 329 -0.55 -6.42 -15.21
CA GLU A 329 -1.52 -5.94 -16.20
C GLU A 329 -2.91 -5.77 -15.60
N MET A 330 -3.37 -6.72 -14.79
CA MET A 330 -4.66 -6.60 -14.10
C MET A 330 -4.67 -5.47 -13.07
N TYR A 331 -3.58 -5.25 -12.34
CA TYR A 331 -3.48 -4.14 -11.38
C TYR A 331 -3.48 -2.78 -12.06
N ARG A 332 -2.72 -2.59 -13.15
CA ARG A 332 -2.72 -1.35 -13.94
C ARG A 332 -4.12 -1.04 -14.50
N MET A 333 -4.73 -2.04 -15.14
CA MET A 333 -6.09 -1.92 -15.66
C MET A 333 -7.08 -1.54 -14.56
N SER A 334 -6.98 -2.20 -13.39
CA SER A 334 -7.86 -1.89 -12.25
C SER A 334 -7.67 -0.47 -11.74
N ALA A 335 -6.43 -0.03 -11.55
CA ALA A 335 -6.12 1.32 -11.09
C ALA A 335 -6.68 2.40 -12.03
N GLU A 336 -6.55 2.24 -13.35
CA GLU A 336 -7.10 3.18 -14.33
C GLU A 336 -8.64 3.28 -14.26
N ILE A 337 -9.32 2.14 -14.14
CA ILE A 337 -10.78 2.11 -14.05
C ILE A 337 -11.24 2.72 -12.72
N LEU A 338 -10.64 2.31 -11.59
CA LEU A 338 -11.04 2.77 -10.27
C LEU A 338 -10.79 4.27 -10.08
N SER A 339 -9.70 4.80 -10.61
CA SER A 339 -9.44 6.24 -10.65
C SER A 339 -10.56 7.01 -11.36
N LYS A 340 -10.97 6.55 -12.55
CA LYS A 340 -12.11 7.15 -13.30
C LYS A 340 -13.45 7.04 -12.57
N LYS A 341 -13.59 6.06 -11.68
CA LYS A 341 -14.80 5.84 -10.85
C LYS A 341 -14.71 6.52 -9.48
N GLY A 342 -13.61 7.22 -9.19
CA GLY A 342 -13.40 7.91 -7.92
C GLY A 342 -13.17 6.97 -6.72
N LEU A 343 -12.74 5.73 -6.96
CA LEU A 343 -12.48 4.72 -5.93
C LEU A 343 -10.97 4.55 -5.71
N SER A 344 -10.57 4.32 -4.45
CA SER A 344 -9.17 4.05 -4.08
C SER A 344 -9.09 3.24 -2.79
N SER A 345 -8.09 2.38 -2.69
CA SER A 345 -7.76 1.65 -1.45
C SER A 345 -7.54 2.58 -0.25
N SER A 346 -7.04 3.80 -0.50
CA SER A 346 -6.80 4.82 0.53
C SER A 346 -8.07 5.38 1.17
N GLN A 347 -9.21 5.30 0.46
CA GLN A 347 -10.51 5.79 0.94
C GLN A 347 -11.28 4.73 1.75
N SER A 348 -10.80 3.48 1.81
CA SER A 348 -11.48 2.41 2.56
C SER A 348 -11.12 2.50 4.04
N LEU A 349 -12.12 2.56 4.93
CA LEU A 349 -11.90 2.79 6.36
C LEU A 349 -11.31 1.56 7.07
N ALA A 350 -11.58 0.35 6.61
CA ALA A 350 -11.09 -0.91 7.18
C ALA A 350 -11.14 -2.03 6.13
N GLY A 351 -10.50 -3.15 6.41
CA GLY A 351 -10.57 -4.34 5.55
C GLY A 351 -9.29 -4.62 4.78
N CYS A 352 -9.33 -5.69 3.99
CA CYS A 352 -8.21 -6.10 3.16
C CYS A 352 -7.83 -5.05 2.10
N VAL A 353 -8.81 -4.25 1.66
CA VAL A 353 -8.59 -3.10 0.77
C VAL A 353 -7.66 -2.08 1.42
N ARG A 354 -7.95 -1.63 2.66
CA ARG A 354 -7.10 -0.70 3.41
C ARG A 354 -5.73 -1.29 3.74
N CYS A 355 -5.72 -2.55 4.19
CA CYS A 355 -4.48 -3.26 4.55
C CYS A 355 -3.55 -3.44 3.34
N GLY A 356 -4.05 -3.89 2.19
CA GLY A 356 -3.30 -3.97 0.93
C GLY A 356 -2.13 -4.97 0.91
N ALA A 357 -1.81 -5.65 2.00
CA ALA A 357 -0.57 -6.43 2.11
C ALA A 357 -0.51 -7.63 1.15
N CYS A 358 -1.65 -8.23 0.80
CA CYS A 358 -1.72 -9.43 -0.04
C CYS A 358 -1.83 -9.13 -1.54
N SER A 359 -1.89 -7.87 -1.95
CA SER A 359 -2.07 -7.46 -3.34
C SER A 359 -1.05 -6.38 -3.72
N GLY A 360 -0.69 -6.34 -5.00
CA GLY A 360 0.10 -5.25 -5.58
C GLY A 360 -0.74 -4.02 -5.93
N MET A 361 -2.09 -4.11 -5.94
CA MET A 361 -2.98 -3.05 -6.44
C MET A 361 -2.64 -1.65 -5.94
N LYS A 362 -2.38 -1.52 -4.63
CA LYS A 362 -2.09 -0.22 -3.98
C LYS A 362 -0.85 0.48 -4.56
N ASP A 363 0.10 -0.28 -5.12
CA ASP A 363 1.29 0.28 -5.76
C ASP A 363 1.03 0.79 -7.18
N PHE A 364 -0.08 0.37 -7.80
CA PHE A 364 -0.52 0.79 -9.13
C PHE A 364 -1.65 1.82 -9.08
N GLU A 365 -2.38 1.89 -7.97
CA GLU A 365 -3.24 3.01 -7.62
C GLU A 365 -2.35 4.23 -7.36
N GLU A 366 -2.02 4.95 -8.42
CA GLU A 366 -1.19 6.13 -8.29
C GLU A 366 -1.85 7.10 -7.29
N PRO A 367 -1.14 7.61 -6.28
CA PRO A 367 -1.23 9.01 -5.99
C PRO A 367 -0.47 9.71 -7.11
N LYS A 368 -1.06 9.81 -8.31
CA LYS A 368 -0.71 10.92 -9.18
C LYS A 368 -1.37 12.12 -8.52
N THR A 369 -0.69 12.70 -7.54
CA THR A 369 -0.68 14.15 -7.52
C THR A 369 -0.33 14.54 -8.95
N ASP A 370 -1.24 15.25 -9.63
CA ASP A 370 -1.08 15.73 -11.00
C ASP A 370 0.05 16.76 -11.06
N LEU A 371 1.24 16.36 -10.61
CA LEU A 371 2.46 17.12 -10.49
C LEU A 371 3.12 17.10 -11.83
N THR A 372 2.93 18.19 -12.55
CA THR A 372 3.65 18.44 -13.79
C THR A 372 4.73 19.48 -13.50
N CYS A 373 5.96 19.16 -13.86
CA CYS A 373 7.09 20.07 -13.75
C CYS A 373 7.54 20.51 -15.14
N ARG A 374 7.73 21.81 -15.33
CA ARG A 374 8.26 22.36 -16.58
C ARG A 374 8.81 23.77 -16.37
N LEU A 375 9.52 24.26 -17.38
CA LEU A 375 9.86 25.67 -17.49
C LEU A 375 8.58 26.52 -17.61
N THR A 376 8.62 27.73 -17.06
CA THR A 376 7.60 28.75 -17.29
C THR A 376 7.49 29.05 -18.79
N CYS A 377 6.28 29.06 -19.35
CA CYS A 377 6.07 29.30 -20.77
C CYS A 377 5.64 30.73 -21.12
N ASP A 378 5.22 31.51 -20.13
CA ASP A 378 4.78 32.89 -20.31
C ASP A 378 5.07 33.77 -19.06
N GLY A 379 4.83 35.07 -19.21
CA GLY A 379 5.04 36.03 -18.12
C GLY A 379 4.06 35.89 -16.95
N LYS A 380 2.89 35.25 -17.12
CA LYS A 380 1.94 35.03 -16.02
C LYS A 380 2.47 33.97 -15.07
N GLU A 381 2.95 32.86 -15.60
CA GLU A 381 3.54 31.79 -14.79
C GLU A 381 4.80 32.22 -14.06
N LEU A 382 5.62 33.04 -14.71
CA LEU A 382 6.79 33.63 -14.08
C LEU A 382 6.40 34.55 -12.92
N GLN A 383 5.33 35.33 -13.07
CA GLN A 383 4.81 36.15 -11.96
C GLN A 383 4.24 35.31 -10.81
N GLU A 384 3.57 34.20 -11.10
CA GLU A 384 3.11 33.27 -10.05
C GLU A 384 4.29 32.59 -9.33
N ALA A 385 5.34 32.21 -10.05
CA ALA A 385 6.57 31.71 -9.44
C ALA A 385 7.19 32.75 -8.48
N PHE A 386 7.23 34.02 -8.87
CA PHE A 386 7.70 35.10 -7.99
C PHE A 386 6.80 35.29 -6.76
N LYS A 387 5.48 35.16 -6.89
CA LYS A 387 4.57 35.23 -5.73
C LYS A 387 4.84 34.12 -4.73
N ILE A 388 5.08 32.89 -5.20
CA ILE A 388 5.43 31.75 -4.32
C ILE A 388 6.75 32.02 -3.60
N ARG A 389 7.74 32.58 -4.31
CA ARG A 389 9.03 32.96 -3.70
C ARG A 389 8.88 34.06 -2.65
N GLU A 390 8.07 35.08 -2.91
CA GLU A 390 7.77 36.14 -1.94
C GLU A 390 7.09 35.56 -0.69
N GLU A 391 6.08 34.72 -0.86
CA GLU A 391 5.39 34.04 0.25
C GLU A 391 6.37 33.23 1.11
N VAL A 392 7.25 32.44 0.49
CA VAL A 392 8.17 31.56 1.21
C VAL A 392 9.38 32.30 1.80
N PHE A 393 10.03 33.19 1.05
CA PHE A 393 11.29 33.80 1.47
C PHE A 393 11.13 35.14 2.17
N VAL A 394 10.16 35.97 1.77
CA VAL A 394 9.90 37.29 2.38
C VAL A 394 8.96 37.13 3.56
N ARG A 395 7.79 36.52 3.35
CA ARG A 395 6.73 36.49 4.37
C ARG A 395 6.94 35.39 5.42
N GLU A 396 7.17 34.15 4.99
CA GLU A 396 7.30 33.01 5.90
C GLU A 396 8.66 32.97 6.60
N GLN A 397 9.75 33.06 5.84
CA GLN A 397 11.11 32.90 6.41
C GLN A 397 11.77 34.20 6.85
N CYS A 398 11.19 35.36 6.49
CA CYS A 398 11.71 36.69 6.76
C CYS A 398 13.20 36.85 6.38
N MET A 399 13.62 36.27 5.25
CA MET A 399 15.00 36.34 4.76
C MET A 399 15.28 37.62 3.96
N PHE A 400 14.24 38.30 3.51
CA PHE A 400 14.30 39.51 2.71
C PHE A 400 13.31 40.53 3.28
N LYS A 401 13.64 41.81 3.20
CA LYS A 401 12.77 42.89 3.69
C LYS A 401 11.60 43.16 2.74
N ASP A 402 11.93 43.42 1.47
CA ASP A 402 10.94 43.88 0.48
C ASP A 402 10.74 42.88 -0.66
N THR A 403 11.82 42.30 -1.19
CA THR A 403 11.75 41.35 -2.31
C THR A 403 12.90 40.34 -2.29
N ASP A 404 12.63 39.12 -2.74
CA ASP A 404 13.65 38.09 -2.95
C ASP A 404 14.30 38.15 -4.34
N ARG A 405 13.82 39.05 -5.21
CA ARG A 405 14.31 39.21 -6.60
C ARG A 405 15.74 39.74 -6.64
N ASP A 406 16.50 39.30 -7.63
CA ASP A 406 17.86 39.77 -7.89
C ASP A 406 18.21 39.78 -9.39
N ASP A 407 19.40 40.28 -9.72
CA ASP A 407 19.85 40.52 -11.11
C ASP A 407 19.91 39.25 -11.97
N TYR A 408 19.93 38.06 -11.35
CA TYR A 408 19.91 36.80 -12.09
C TYR A 408 18.53 36.42 -12.60
N ASP A 409 17.45 37.00 -12.08
CA ASP A 409 16.09 36.59 -12.42
C ASP A 409 15.74 36.78 -13.90
N GLY A 410 16.32 37.79 -14.55
CA GLY A 410 16.10 38.07 -15.97
C GLY A 410 16.79 37.08 -16.93
N GLN A 411 17.85 36.40 -16.48
CA GLN A 411 18.61 35.43 -17.27
C GLN A 411 18.44 33.98 -16.78
N ALA A 412 17.68 33.77 -15.70
CA ALA A 412 17.47 32.46 -15.12
C ALA A 412 16.37 31.68 -15.86
N HIS A 413 16.50 30.36 -15.80
CA HIS A 413 15.47 29.41 -16.20
C HIS A 413 14.66 29.03 -14.97
N HIS A 414 13.39 29.40 -14.97
CA HIS A 414 12.46 29.16 -13.86
C HIS A 414 11.64 27.91 -14.16
N LEU A 415 11.77 26.90 -13.31
CA LEU A 415 10.92 25.73 -13.31
C LEU A 415 9.77 25.93 -12.32
N ILE A 416 8.60 25.42 -12.70
CA ILE A 416 7.40 25.41 -11.88
C ILE A 416 6.86 23.98 -11.78
N VAL A 417 6.28 23.67 -10.62
CA VAL A 417 5.45 22.47 -10.45
C VAL A 417 4.01 22.91 -10.31
N LYS A 418 3.13 22.30 -11.10
CA LYS A 418 1.67 22.44 -10.98
C LYS A 418 1.07 21.23 -10.32
N GLN A 419 0.08 21.41 -9.46
CA GLN A 419 -0.82 20.35 -9.00
C GLN A 419 -2.26 20.73 -9.36
N ASN A 420 -2.96 19.87 -10.09
CA ASN A 420 -4.34 20.10 -10.54
C ASN A 420 -4.49 21.48 -11.23
N GLY A 421 -3.51 21.84 -12.07
CA GLY A 421 -3.45 23.12 -12.78
C GLY A 421 -2.94 24.34 -11.99
N ARG A 422 -2.86 24.28 -10.64
CA ARG A 422 -2.33 25.37 -9.80
C ARG A 422 -0.81 25.26 -9.65
N ILE A 423 -0.07 26.36 -9.80
CA ILE A 423 1.38 26.37 -9.50
C ILE A 423 1.58 26.33 -7.98
N VAL A 424 2.34 25.36 -7.49
CA VAL A 424 2.51 25.08 -6.05
C VAL A 424 3.97 25.12 -5.57
N GLY A 425 4.92 25.15 -6.51
CA GLY A 425 6.33 25.29 -6.20
C GLY A 425 7.14 25.77 -7.40
N THR A 426 8.32 26.30 -7.14
CA THR A 426 9.26 26.80 -8.16
C THR A 426 10.71 26.64 -7.73
N VAL A 427 11.61 26.57 -8.70
CA VAL A 427 13.06 26.69 -8.53
C VAL A 427 13.63 27.40 -9.74
N ARG A 428 14.72 28.15 -9.57
CA ARG A 428 15.45 28.75 -10.69
C ARG A 428 16.83 28.15 -10.83
N ILE A 429 17.30 28.06 -12.07
CA ILE A 429 18.69 27.73 -12.41
C ILE A 429 19.25 28.77 -13.36
N PHE A 430 20.54 29.06 -13.28
CA PHE A 430 21.21 29.98 -14.20
C PHE A 430 22.68 29.62 -14.36
N GLU A 431 23.27 30.02 -15.49
CA GLU A 431 24.70 29.88 -15.72
C GLU A 431 25.44 31.01 -15.01
N LYS A 432 26.34 30.65 -14.09
CA LYS A 432 27.14 31.61 -13.31
C LYS A 432 28.48 31.91 -13.95
N ASP A 433 29.10 30.92 -14.58
CA ASP A 433 30.34 31.07 -15.34
C ASP A 433 30.27 30.20 -16.61
N PRO A 434 30.01 30.82 -17.78
CA PRO A 434 29.94 30.10 -19.06
C PRO A 434 31.25 29.43 -19.47
N GLY A 435 32.41 30.03 -19.12
CA GLY A 435 33.73 29.47 -19.44
C GLY A 435 33.99 28.15 -18.70
N GLN A 436 33.48 28.04 -17.48
CA GLN A 436 33.57 26.80 -16.68
C GLN A 436 32.34 25.89 -16.83
N ARG A 437 31.32 26.32 -17.58
CA ARG A 437 29.99 25.67 -17.63
C ARG A 437 29.44 25.40 -16.24
N LEU A 438 29.60 26.38 -15.36
CA LEU A 438 29.18 26.32 -13.96
C LEU A 438 27.77 26.90 -13.83
N TRP A 439 26.86 26.04 -13.39
CA TRP A 439 25.46 26.38 -13.17
C TRP A 439 25.16 26.50 -11.68
N MET A 440 24.21 27.38 -11.35
CA MET A 440 23.73 27.59 -9.99
C MET A 440 22.23 27.34 -9.89
N GLY A 441 21.82 26.58 -8.88
CA GLY A 441 20.43 26.42 -8.46
C GLY A 441 20.13 27.35 -7.29
N GLY A 442 18.91 27.90 -7.25
CA GLY A 442 18.49 28.76 -6.16
C GLY A 442 16.98 28.96 -6.12
N ARG A 443 16.51 29.61 -5.04
CA ARG A 443 15.10 29.98 -4.84
C ARG A 443 14.12 28.80 -4.98
N LEU A 444 14.54 27.61 -4.50
CA LEU A 444 13.63 26.47 -4.36
C LEU A 444 12.57 26.82 -3.30
N ALA A 445 11.34 27.04 -3.74
CA ALA A 445 10.23 27.44 -2.90
C ALA A 445 9.02 26.52 -3.15
N VAL A 446 8.43 26.04 -2.06
CA VAL A 446 7.20 25.22 -2.08
C VAL A 446 6.25 25.78 -1.04
N LEU A 447 5.02 26.06 -1.47
CA LEU A 447 3.93 26.50 -0.60
C LEU A 447 3.73 25.51 0.55
N LYS A 448 3.44 26.01 1.76
CA LYS A 448 3.47 25.24 3.01
C LYS A 448 2.57 24.01 2.96
N GLU A 449 1.38 24.15 2.39
CA GLU A 449 0.37 23.10 2.28
C GLU A 449 0.70 22.01 1.24
N TYR A 450 1.76 22.20 0.43
CA TYR A 450 2.22 21.28 -0.61
C TYR A 450 3.58 20.62 -0.28
N ARG A 451 4.10 20.83 0.93
CA ARG A 451 5.32 20.17 1.41
C ARG A 451 5.06 18.71 1.75
N ASN A 452 6.09 17.86 1.69
CA ASN A 452 6.00 16.40 1.87
C ASN A 452 5.14 15.65 0.83
N MET A 453 4.76 16.33 -0.27
CA MET A 453 4.00 15.74 -1.39
C MET A 453 4.87 15.50 -2.64
N GLY A 454 6.20 15.40 -2.49
CA GLY A 454 7.13 15.18 -3.61
C GLY A 454 7.41 16.39 -4.50
N VAL A 455 6.77 17.55 -4.29
CA VAL A 455 6.97 18.77 -5.09
C VAL A 455 8.43 19.23 -5.13
N GLY A 456 9.08 19.31 -3.96
CA GLY A 456 10.47 19.75 -3.85
C GLY A 456 11.44 18.78 -4.53
N GLU A 457 11.20 17.48 -4.38
CA GLU A 457 12.01 16.44 -5.03
C GLU A 457 11.91 16.53 -6.56
N LEU A 458 10.69 16.70 -7.09
CA LEU A 458 10.46 16.85 -8.52
C LEU A 458 11.15 18.09 -9.09
N LEU A 459 11.07 19.24 -8.39
CA LEU A 459 11.75 20.47 -8.79
C LEU A 459 13.27 20.29 -8.84
N VAL A 460 13.88 19.66 -7.83
CA VAL A 460 15.33 19.44 -7.79
C VAL A 460 15.77 18.49 -8.90
N LYS A 461 15.05 17.38 -9.11
CA LYS A 461 15.35 16.41 -10.17
C LYS A 461 15.28 17.05 -11.56
N GLU A 462 14.21 17.80 -11.85
CA GLU A 462 14.07 18.48 -13.15
C GLU A 462 15.07 19.64 -13.30
N ALA A 463 15.43 20.35 -12.23
CA ALA A 463 16.49 21.36 -12.28
C ALA A 463 17.87 20.76 -12.66
N VAL A 464 18.20 19.60 -12.09
CA VAL A 464 19.43 18.87 -12.44
C VAL A 464 19.40 18.43 -13.89
N LYS A 465 18.27 17.86 -14.35
CA LYS A 465 18.09 17.43 -15.74
C LYS A 465 18.20 18.60 -16.73
N GLU A 466 17.57 19.73 -16.43
CA GLU A 466 17.65 20.94 -17.26
C GLU A 466 19.08 21.50 -17.30
N ALA A 467 19.81 21.51 -16.18
CA ALA A 467 21.22 21.90 -16.14
C ALA A 467 22.09 20.98 -17.02
N LYS A 468 21.87 19.65 -16.96
CA LYS A 468 22.56 18.68 -17.84
C LYS A 468 22.27 18.93 -19.32
N LEU A 469 21.00 19.13 -19.67
CA LEU A 469 20.58 19.41 -21.06
C LEU A 469 21.23 20.69 -21.61
N ARG A 470 21.50 21.66 -20.74
CA ARG A 470 22.19 22.91 -21.08
C ARG A 470 23.72 22.81 -21.06
N GLY A 471 24.27 21.62 -20.83
CA GLY A 471 25.71 21.37 -20.91
C GLY A 471 26.48 21.75 -19.64
N ALA A 472 25.82 21.83 -18.48
CA ALA A 472 26.51 22.09 -17.22
C ALA A 472 27.61 21.04 -16.97
N ARG A 473 28.82 21.50 -16.62
CA ARG A 473 29.89 20.63 -16.11
C ARG A 473 29.82 20.49 -14.60
N ARG A 474 29.33 21.53 -13.93
CA ARG A 474 29.14 21.60 -12.48
C ARG A 474 27.83 22.29 -12.18
N PHE A 475 27.10 21.82 -11.18
CA PHE A 475 25.85 22.42 -10.76
C PHE A 475 25.81 22.54 -9.24
N LEU A 476 25.83 23.77 -8.75
CA LEU A 476 25.99 24.09 -7.33
C LEU A 476 24.76 24.82 -6.79
N ALA A 477 24.55 24.73 -5.48
CA ALA A 477 23.52 25.50 -4.80
C ALA A 477 23.94 25.85 -3.36
N TYR A 478 23.47 27.00 -2.87
CA TYR A 478 23.59 27.38 -1.47
C TYR A 478 22.34 26.88 -0.73
N ILE A 479 22.50 25.84 0.09
CA ILE A 479 21.39 25.14 0.75
C ILE A 479 21.38 25.51 2.23
N GLN A 480 20.24 25.94 2.76
CA GLN A 480 20.09 26.16 4.21
C GLN A 480 20.36 24.86 4.97
N ILE A 481 21.01 24.95 6.13
CA ILE A 481 21.42 23.75 6.90
C ILE A 481 20.27 22.77 7.16
N GLN A 482 19.07 23.27 7.45
CA GLN A 482 17.88 22.46 7.70
C GLN A 482 17.46 21.59 6.50
N ASN A 483 17.84 21.95 5.27
CA ASN A 483 17.48 21.25 4.04
C ASN A 483 18.62 20.35 3.51
N VAL A 484 19.79 20.32 4.16
CA VAL A 484 20.96 19.58 3.65
C VAL A 484 20.68 18.08 3.53
N ALA A 485 20.05 17.47 4.55
CA ALA A 485 19.71 16.05 4.53
C ALA A 485 18.77 15.67 3.37
N PHE A 486 17.84 16.58 3.01
CA PHE A 486 16.96 16.40 1.86
C PHE A 486 17.76 16.37 0.55
N PHE A 487 18.68 17.31 0.33
CA PHE A 487 19.54 17.31 -0.86
C PHE A 487 20.51 16.12 -0.91
N GLU A 488 21.04 15.69 0.23
CA GLU A 488 21.88 14.47 0.33
C GLU A 488 21.10 13.22 -0.09
N SER A 489 19.82 13.11 0.28
CA SER A 489 18.96 12.01 -0.16
C SER A 489 18.71 11.98 -1.67
N LEU A 490 18.88 13.13 -2.35
CA LEU A 490 18.78 13.26 -3.80
C LEU A 490 20.14 13.16 -4.51
N GLY A 491 21.20 12.74 -3.80
CA GLY A 491 22.53 12.51 -4.37
C GLY A 491 23.40 13.77 -4.52
N TRP A 492 23.06 14.87 -3.86
CA TRP A 492 23.94 16.04 -3.77
C TRP A 492 25.00 15.85 -2.69
N LYS A 493 26.16 16.48 -2.86
CA LYS A 493 27.30 16.39 -1.95
C LYS A 493 27.67 17.75 -1.37
N ARG A 494 28.10 17.79 -0.11
CA ARG A 494 28.63 19.01 0.52
C ARG A 494 29.97 19.42 -0.10
N VAL A 495 30.16 20.72 -0.28
CA VAL A 495 31.41 21.32 -0.74
C VAL A 495 31.86 22.35 0.30
N GLY A 496 33.01 22.10 0.94
CA GLY A 496 33.55 22.98 1.97
C GLY A 496 32.73 23.02 3.25
N THR A 497 33.07 23.96 4.15
CA THR A 497 32.39 24.16 5.44
C THR A 497 31.16 25.05 5.31
N PRO A 498 30.17 24.93 6.22
CA PRO A 498 29.05 25.87 6.32
C PRO A 498 29.51 27.33 6.45
N PHE A 499 28.70 28.24 5.92
CA PHE A 499 28.95 29.69 5.97
C PHE A 499 27.64 30.46 6.13
N ILE A 500 27.73 31.72 6.55
CA ILE A 500 26.54 32.59 6.67
C ILE A 500 26.22 33.20 5.31
N HIS A 501 24.99 32.99 4.86
CA HIS A 501 24.44 33.61 3.67
C HIS A 501 23.06 34.19 4.00
N ARG A 502 22.87 35.50 3.80
CA ARG A 502 21.62 36.22 4.13
C ARG A 502 21.17 35.94 5.57
N ASP A 503 22.09 36.13 6.52
CA ASP A 503 21.88 35.99 7.97
C ASP A 503 21.45 34.59 8.46
N ARG A 504 21.56 33.58 7.59
CA ARG A 504 21.25 32.18 7.92
C ARG A 504 22.42 31.27 7.56
N PRO A 505 22.65 30.19 8.31
CA PRO A 505 23.69 29.23 7.97
C PRO A 505 23.29 28.42 6.73
N HIS A 506 24.21 28.35 5.77
CA HIS A 506 24.07 27.60 4.53
C HIS A 506 25.28 26.70 4.29
N GLN A 507 25.08 25.64 3.52
CA GLN A 507 26.07 24.73 3.01
C GLN A 507 26.11 24.85 1.49
N LEU A 508 27.29 25.06 0.91
CA LEU A 508 27.46 24.89 -0.53
C LEU A 508 27.37 23.39 -0.85
N MET A 509 26.54 23.04 -1.82
CA MET A 509 26.36 21.65 -2.26
C MET A 509 26.48 21.54 -3.79
N GLU A 510 26.93 20.38 -4.26
CA GLU A 510 27.12 20.06 -5.68
C GLU A 510 26.24 18.86 -6.08
N ALA A 511 25.53 19.01 -7.18
CA ALA A 511 24.68 17.96 -7.74
C ALA A 511 25.52 16.90 -8.46
N SER A 512 25.01 15.66 -8.47
CA SER A 512 25.56 14.61 -9.34
C SER A 512 24.99 14.76 -10.76
N LEU A 513 25.79 15.36 -11.64
CA LEU A 513 25.48 15.52 -13.07
C LEU A 513 25.67 14.23 -13.89
#